data_AF-A0A376YER7-F1
#
_entry.id   AF-A0A376YER7-F1
#
_cell.length_a   1.000
_cell.length_b   1.000
_cell.length_c   1.000
_cell.angle_alpha   90.00
_cell.angle_beta   90.00
_cell.angle_gamma   90.00
#
_symmetry.space_group_name_H-M   'P 1'
#
loop_
_entity.id
_entity.type
_entity.pdbx_description
1 polymer ?
#
loop_
_entity_poly.entity_id
_entity_poly.type
_entity_poly.pdbx_seq_one_letter_code
_entity_poly.pdbx_strand_id
1 'polypeptide(L)'
;MQGGYNIHPLIDALDDAKLAPIAAKALSHTLLMFDNFYDVEEKAKAGNEYAKQVMQSWADAEWFLNRPALAEKLTVTVFKSLAKLTPMTFLRHRMRGHARISHCTRWRC
;
A
#
# COMPACT_ATOMS: atom_id res chain seq x y z
N MET A 1 7.23 -0.83 5.13
CA MET A 1 7.32 0.64 5.17
C MET A 1 7.24 1.13 3.73
N GLN A 2 6.66 2.31 3.46
CA GLN A 2 6.36 2.74 2.08
C GLN A 2 7.58 3.27 1.31
N GLY A 3 8.62 3.73 2.01
CA GLY A 3 9.84 4.30 1.42
C GLY A 3 10.65 5.12 2.43
N GLY A 4 11.78 5.67 1.97
CA GLY A 4 12.71 6.46 2.78
C GLY A 4 13.79 5.61 3.44
N TYR A 5 13.85 5.62 4.78
CA TYR A 5 14.92 4.97 5.56
C TYR A 5 15.02 3.45 5.39
N ASN A 6 13.96 2.79 4.90
CA ASN A 6 13.96 1.36 4.69
C ASN A 6 14.59 0.93 3.36
N ILE A 7 14.94 1.85 2.47
CA ILE A 7 15.43 1.52 1.13
C ILE A 7 16.88 1.02 1.16
N HIS A 8 17.79 1.81 1.74
CA HIS A 8 19.21 1.46 1.77
C HIS A 8 19.47 0.10 2.44
N PRO A 9 18.87 -0.23 3.62
CA PRO A 9 19.05 -1.55 4.22
C PRO A 9 18.53 -2.70 3.36
N LEU A 10 17.48 -2.47 2.55
CA LEU A 10 16.98 -3.49 1.63
C LEU A 10 17.93 -3.68 0.44
N ILE A 11 18.54 -2.61 -0.05
CA ILE A 11 19.55 -2.67 -1.11
C ILE A 11 20.80 -3.40 -0.61
N ASP A 12 21.26 -3.11 0.61
CA ASP A 12 22.39 -3.81 1.22
C ASP A 12 22.08 -5.30 1.46
N ALA A 13 20.84 -5.62 1.84
CA ALA A 13 20.40 -6.99 2.03
C ALA A 13 20.34 -7.83 0.74
N LEU A 14 20.44 -7.20 -0.46
CA LEU A 14 20.58 -7.93 -1.72
C LEU A 14 21.93 -8.67 -1.86
N ASP A 15 22.93 -8.30 -1.06
CA ASP A 15 24.25 -8.92 -1.10
C ASP A 15 24.39 -10.12 -0.13
N ASP A 16 23.41 -10.32 0.76
CA ASP A 16 23.36 -11.48 1.65
C ASP A 16 22.48 -12.58 1.07
N ALA A 17 23.06 -13.74 0.74
CA ALA A 17 22.35 -14.87 0.13
C ALA A 17 21.10 -15.34 0.91
N LYS A 18 21.03 -15.14 2.23
CA LYS A 18 19.86 -15.51 3.05
C LYS A 18 18.75 -14.46 3.01
N LEU A 19 19.12 -13.19 2.89
CA LEU A 19 18.19 -12.06 2.97
C LEU A 19 17.78 -11.55 1.58
N ALA A 20 18.63 -11.77 0.57
CA ALA A 20 18.44 -11.27 -0.79
C ALA A 20 17.10 -11.69 -1.43
N PRO A 21 16.61 -12.93 -1.29
CA PRO A 21 15.28 -13.28 -1.82
C PRO A 21 14.14 -12.47 -1.18
N ILE A 22 14.25 -12.18 0.12
CA ILE A 22 13.25 -11.43 0.87
C ILE A 22 13.33 -9.95 0.51
N ALA A 23 14.55 -9.41 0.43
CA ALA A 23 14.82 -8.04 0.06
C ALA A 23 14.37 -7.74 -1.38
N ALA A 24 14.67 -8.64 -2.33
CA ALA A 24 14.23 -8.53 -3.72
C ALA A 24 12.71 -8.45 -3.80
N LYS A 25 11.99 -9.35 -3.13
CA LYS A 25 10.53 -9.32 -3.08
C LYS A 25 9.98 -8.02 -2.49
N ALA A 26 10.62 -7.48 -1.45
CA ALA A 26 10.21 -6.20 -0.86
C ALA A 26 10.45 -5.02 -1.83
N LEU A 27 11.61 -4.98 -2.51
CA LEU A 27 11.96 -3.94 -3.46
C LEU A 27 11.08 -3.98 -4.71
N SER A 28 10.74 -5.16 -5.23
CA SER A 28 9.79 -5.36 -6.34
C SER A 28 8.43 -4.67 -6.14
N HIS A 29 7.96 -4.55 -4.90
CA HIS A 29 6.69 -3.89 -4.58
C HIS A 29 6.86 -2.44 -4.07
N THR A 30 8.08 -1.92 -4.02
CA THR A 30 8.37 -0.58 -3.50
C THR A 30 8.37 0.45 -4.63
N LEU A 31 7.52 1.48 -4.53
CA LEU A 31 7.35 2.51 -5.56
C LEU A 31 8.18 3.77 -5.32
N LEU A 32 8.50 4.06 -4.06
CA LEU A 32 9.18 5.29 -3.66
C LEU A 32 10.70 5.12 -3.75
N MET A 33 11.19 4.65 -4.90
CA MET A 33 12.61 4.34 -5.12
C MET A 33 13.43 5.57 -5.53
N PHE A 34 12.88 6.47 -6.34
CA PHE A 34 13.54 7.69 -6.81
C PHE A 34 14.99 7.41 -7.25
N ASP A 35 15.98 8.13 -6.69
CA ASP A 35 17.40 7.99 -7.04
C ASP A 35 18.01 6.63 -6.63
N ASN A 36 17.45 5.95 -5.62
CA ASN A 36 17.93 4.63 -5.20
C ASN A 36 17.70 3.54 -6.27
N PHE A 37 16.96 3.86 -7.33
CA PHE A 37 16.86 3.01 -8.52
C PHE A 37 18.24 2.73 -9.13
N TYR A 38 19.11 3.76 -9.20
CA TYR A 38 20.44 3.62 -9.80
C TYR A 38 21.33 2.69 -8.98
N ASP A 39 21.21 2.69 -7.66
CA ASP A 39 21.95 1.77 -6.79
C ASP A 39 21.59 0.30 -7.07
N VAL A 40 20.32 0.03 -7.34
CA VAL A 40 19.85 -1.32 -7.73
C VAL A 40 20.31 -1.67 -9.14
N GLU A 41 20.29 -0.72 -10.06
CA GLU A 41 20.76 -0.91 -11.44
C GLU A 41 22.28 -1.21 -11.47
N GLU A 42 23.08 -0.50 -10.69
CA GLU A 42 24.52 -0.74 -10.58
C GLU A 42 24.80 -2.14 -10.03
N LYS A 43 24.08 -2.58 -8.99
CA LYS A 43 24.21 -3.96 -8.47
C LYS A 43 23.79 -5.01 -9.50
N ALA A 44 22.75 -4.74 -10.29
CA ALA A 44 22.33 -5.63 -11.37
C ALA A 44 23.41 -5.73 -12.48
N LYS A 45 24.02 -4.60 -12.86
CA LYS A 45 25.14 -4.54 -13.81
C LYS A 45 26.40 -5.22 -13.28
N ALA A 46 26.65 -5.13 -11.97
CA ALA A 46 27.74 -5.83 -11.29
C ALA A 46 27.56 -7.37 -11.23
N GLY A 47 26.39 -7.88 -11.63
CA GLY A 47 26.13 -9.31 -11.76
C GLY A 47 25.25 -9.90 -10.67
N ASN A 48 24.70 -9.10 -9.75
CA ASN A 48 23.79 -9.60 -8.72
C ASN A 48 22.46 -10.08 -9.36
N GLU A 49 22.17 -11.37 -9.25
CA GLU A 49 20.97 -12.00 -9.84
C GLU A 49 19.68 -11.47 -9.20
N TYR A 50 19.68 -11.18 -7.90
CA TYR A 50 18.51 -10.64 -7.20
C TYR A 50 18.21 -9.21 -7.61
N ALA A 51 19.24 -8.39 -7.83
CA ALA A 51 19.06 -7.04 -8.35
C ALA A 51 18.48 -7.06 -9.77
N LYS A 52 18.93 -7.99 -10.64
CA LYS A 52 18.34 -8.21 -11.97
C LYS A 52 16.87 -8.62 -11.88
N GLN A 53 16.53 -9.49 -10.93
CA GLN A 53 15.14 -9.90 -10.69
C GLN A 53 14.25 -8.71 -10.30
N VAL A 54 14.74 -7.82 -9.42
CA VAL A 54 14.01 -6.60 -9.04
C VAL A 54 13.78 -5.69 -10.26
N MET A 55 14.83 -5.46 -11.05
CA MET A 55 14.74 -4.66 -12.27
C MET A 55 13.72 -5.23 -13.27
N GLN A 56 13.72 -6.56 -13.45
CA GLN A 56 12.76 -7.25 -14.32
C GLN A 56 11.32 -7.13 -13.78
N SER A 57 11.13 -7.33 -12.47
CA SER A 57 9.82 -7.20 -11.81
C SER A 57 9.23 -5.78 -11.95
N TRP A 58 10.08 -4.75 -11.91
CA TRP A 58 9.66 -3.37 -12.19
C TRP A 58 9.32 -3.16 -13.67
N ALA A 59 10.10 -3.71 -14.59
CA ALA A 59 9.84 -3.65 -16.03
C ALA A 59 8.52 -4.35 -16.41
N ASP A 60 8.22 -5.49 -15.78
CA ASP A 60 6.99 -6.26 -15.98
C ASP A 60 5.78 -5.66 -15.24
N ALA A 61 5.97 -4.52 -14.55
CA ALA A 61 4.96 -3.82 -13.78
C ALA A 61 4.22 -4.72 -12.76
N GLU A 62 4.94 -5.67 -12.16
CA GLU A 62 4.38 -6.59 -11.16
C GLU A 62 3.80 -5.86 -9.94
N TRP A 63 4.34 -4.68 -9.61
CA TRP A 63 3.82 -3.79 -8.56
C TRP A 63 2.37 -3.32 -8.83
N PHE A 64 1.97 -3.29 -10.10
CA PHE A 64 0.63 -2.92 -10.54
C PHE A 64 -0.24 -4.15 -10.80
N LEU A 65 0.26 -5.12 -11.57
CA LEU A 65 -0.49 -6.30 -11.99
C LEU A 65 -0.88 -7.24 -10.85
N ASN A 66 -0.08 -7.29 -9.77
CA ASN A 66 -0.42 -8.08 -8.60
C ASN A 66 -1.54 -7.47 -7.74
N ARG A 67 -1.99 -6.25 -8.05
CA ARG A 67 -3.10 -5.62 -7.33
C ARG A 67 -4.42 -6.11 -7.91
N PRO A 68 -5.44 -6.35 -7.07
CA PRO A 68 -6.74 -6.77 -7.57
C PRO A 68 -7.29 -5.71 -8.52
N ALA A 69 -7.69 -6.15 -9.71
CA ALA A 69 -8.36 -5.29 -10.68
C ALA A 69 -9.67 -4.74 -10.10
N LEU A 70 -10.09 -3.59 -10.60
CA LEU A 70 -11.39 -3.03 -10.25
C LEU A 70 -12.48 -4.01 -10.70
N ALA A 71 -13.38 -4.38 -9.79
CA ALA A 71 -14.54 -5.19 -10.17
C ALA A 71 -15.43 -4.43 -11.17
N GLU A 72 -15.90 -5.12 -12.21
CA GLU A 72 -16.81 -4.55 -13.21
C GLU A 72 -18.11 -4.00 -12.59
N LYS A 73 -18.52 -4.57 -11.45
CA LYS A 73 -19.69 -4.14 -10.69
C LYS A 73 -19.35 -4.00 -9.22
N LEU A 74 -19.55 -2.79 -8.69
CA LEU A 74 -19.44 -2.49 -7.28
C LEU A 74 -20.85 -2.41 -6.67
N THR A 75 -21.20 -3.37 -5.81
CA THR A 75 -22.46 -3.31 -5.05
C THR A 75 -22.18 -2.60 -3.73
N VAL A 76 -22.66 -1.36 -3.60
CA VAL A 76 -22.48 -0.52 -2.41
C VAL A 76 -23.84 -0.16 -1.82
N THR A 77 -23.90 0.01 -0.49
CA THR A 77 -25.11 0.50 0.17
C THR A 77 -25.07 2.03 0.24
N VAL A 78 -26.14 2.68 -0.19
CA VAL A 78 -26.22 4.15 -0.19
C VAL A 78 -26.21 4.69 1.24
N PHE A 79 -25.18 5.46 1.57
CA PHE A 79 -25.17 6.28 2.78
C PHE A 79 -25.66 7.69 2.44
N LYS A 80 -26.92 8.01 2.78
CA LYS A 80 -27.52 9.32 2.54
C LYS A 80 -27.32 10.24 3.74
N SER A 81 -26.61 11.35 3.55
CA SER A 81 -26.59 12.45 4.51
C SER A 81 -27.80 13.36 4.30
N LEU A 82 -28.47 13.74 5.38
CA LEU A 82 -29.57 14.71 5.36
C LEU A 82 -29.07 16.16 5.34
N ALA A 83 -27.81 16.40 5.71
CA ALA A 83 -27.22 17.72 5.85
C ALA A 83 -26.11 17.97 4.82
N LYS A 84 -25.85 19.26 4.56
CA LYS A 84 -24.80 19.73 3.63
C LYS A 84 -23.43 19.17 4.04
N LEU A 85 -22.78 18.47 3.13
CA LEU A 85 -21.46 17.90 3.36
C LEU A 85 -20.40 19.01 3.33
N THR A 86 -19.79 19.26 4.48
CA THR A 86 -18.62 20.12 4.69
C THR A 86 -17.56 19.36 5.51
N PRO A 87 -16.27 19.70 5.42
CA PRO A 87 -15.24 19.06 6.25
C PRO A 87 -15.57 19.08 7.75
N MET A 88 -16.19 20.16 8.24
CA MET A 88 -16.68 20.29 9.62
C MET A 88 -17.82 19.31 9.97
N THR A 89 -18.73 19.00 9.04
CA THR A 89 -19.79 18.01 9.31
C THR A 89 -19.26 16.58 9.51
N PHE A 90 -18.15 16.23 8.85
CA PHE A 90 -17.51 14.92 9.04
C PHE A 90 -16.87 14.79 10.43
N LEU A 91 -16.21 15.85 10.91
CA LEU A 91 -15.67 15.95 12.27
C LEU A 91 -16.76 15.79 13.35
N ARG A 92 -17.96 16.37 13.10
CA ARG A 92 -19.07 16.31 14.04
C ARG A 92 -19.70 14.91 14.16
N HIS A 93 -19.67 14.11 13.10
CA HIS A 93 -20.12 12.71 13.14
C HIS A 93 -19.10 11.78 13.81
N ARG A 94 -17.79 12.01 13.64
CA ARG A 94 -16.73 11.21 14.31
C ARG A 94 -16.77 11.34 15.83
N MET A 95 -17.12 12.51 16.36
CA MET A 95 -17.22 12.77 17.81
C MET A 95 -18.50 12.20 18.46
N ARG A 96 -19.51 11.80 17.68
CA ARG A 96 -20.77 11.22 18.19
C ARG A 96 -20.79 9.68 18.13
N GLY A 97 -19.66 9.04 17.86
CA GLY A 97 -19.55 7.57 17.78
C GLY A 97 -19.33 6.84 19.11
N HIS A 98 -19.25 7.53 20.25
CA HIS A 98 -18.96 6.93 21.56
C HIS A 98 -20.14 6.86 22.55
N ALA A 99 -21.34 7.29 22.16
CA ALA A 99 -22.48 7.29 23.08
C ALA A 99 -23.81 7.05 22.36
N ARG A 100 -24.09 5.79 21.97
CA ARG A 100 -25.43 5.18 21.92
C ARG A 100 -25.36 3.77 21.35
N ILE A 101 -24.96 2.82 22.20
CA ILE A 101 -25.39 1.42 22.09
C ILE A 101 -26.05 1.09 23.42
N SER A 102 -27.23 1.64 23.67
CA SER A 102 -28.15 1.10 24.67
C SER A 102 -29.56 1.62 24.39
N HIS A 103 -30.44 0.65 24.12
CA HIS A 103 -31.89 0.75 24.11
C HIS A 103 -32.57 1.54 22.98
N CYS A 104 -33.00 0.79 21.96
CA CYS A 104 -34.27 1.06 21.31
C CYS A 104 -34.95 -0.27 20.94
N THR A 105 -35.42 -0.99 21.97
CA THR A 105 -36.55 -1.91 21.83
C THR A 105 -37.80 -1.15 22.24
N ARG A 106 -38.89 -1.32 21.47
CA ARG A 106 -40.23 -0.75 21.68
C ARG A 106 -40.27 0.74 21.30
N TRP A 107 -41.09 1.17 20.33
CA TRP A 107 -42.55 1.09 20.39
C TRP A 107 -43.17 1.01 19.00
N ARG A 108 -44.15 0.09 18.89
CA ARG A 108 -45.31 0.17 18.01
C ARG A 108 -46.13 1.40 18.40
N CYS A 109 -46.50 2.23 17.42
CA CYS A 109 -47.87 2.65 17.15
C CYS A 109 -47.91 3.30 15.77
#